data_AF-A0A939ASI0-F1
#
_entry.id   AF-A0A939ASI0-F1
#
_cell.length_a   1.000
_cell.length_b   1.000
_cell.length_c   1.000
_cell.angle_alpha   90.00
_cell.angle_beta   90.00
_cell.angle_gamma   90.00
#
_symmetry.space_group_name_H-M   'P 1'
#
loop_
_entity.id
_entity.type
_entity.pdbx_description
1 polymer ?
#
loop_
_entity_poly.entity_id
_entity_poly.type
_entity_poly.pdbx_seq_one_letter_code
_entity_poly.pdbx_strand_id
1 'polypeptide(L)'
;MQSVAAIRFVRLLIAAAVAVFAGVALAWGFAEEPLTFRDPYTGQTTDEEISTIHADLTYVLALAAGFSTDDAALLLIWNQLTDSEALGPGAAISYTNAYTGAGPAFYPPPDPDVVCRGKIHSTAIWPRPADMVVSTSVTSRFGPYSPFFHFPRQNAQETGALHDWAWGLTDRLVGYEAYAWGSPADMTVLRAACRYTRTAVITTSVPAGSLEAFGVYLHSLADSYSHLACNAAMTGLGMPWATHTTPPLDQSVPECDYHPRTPAANDVHGREFYTYTDALRTDAAIQHIYRELVARSQQRAGRYWPIGLDMPLAAIAGAPTLSQTLYAFVHNWDFEQAAERRAYADQLAAAILAQRRAIQRLYLPLTTR
;
A
#
# COMPACT_ATOMS: atom_id res chain seq x y z
N MET A 1 -11.11 4.32 54.97
CA MET A 1 -11.38 3.35 53.87
C MET A 1 -11.93 3.97 52.58
N GLN A 2 -12.34 5.24 52.54
CA GLN A 2 -12.89 5.89 51.32
C GLN A 2 -11.82 6.33 50.29
N SER A 3 -10.53 6.44 50.66
CA SER A 3 -9.46 6.97 49.81
C SER A 3 -8.96 5.99 48.74
N VAL A 4 -8.95 4.69 49.01
CA VAL A 4 -8.41 3.69 48.07
C VAL A 4 -9.35 3.44 46.89
N ALA A 5 -10.66 3.47 47.13
CA ALA A 5 -11.68 3.31 46.09
C ALA A 5 -11.70 4.52 45.13
N ALA A 6 -11.59 5.74 45.66
CA ALA A 6 -11.50 6.96 44.87
C ALA A 6 -10.24 6.98 43.98
N ILE A 7 -9.08 6.58 44.51
CA ILE A 7 -7.84 6.50 43.72
C ILE A 7 -7.95 5.43 42.61
N ARG A 8 -8.58 4.28 42.87
CA ARG A 8 -8.82 3.26 41.85
C ARG A 8 -9.77 3.75 40.77
N PHE A 9 -10.83 4.46 41.15
CA PHE A 9 -11.80 5.02 40.21
C PHE A 9 -11.19 6.11 39.30
N VAL A 10 -10.37 7.01 39.86
CA VAL A 10 -9.64 8.02 39.09
C VAL A 10 -8.62 7.37 38.15
N ARG A 11 -7.90 6.33 38.58
CA ARG A 11 -6.98 5.58 37.69
C ARG A 11 -7.71 4.87 36.55
N LEU A 12 -8.90 4.32 36.82
CA LEU A 12 -9.74 3.71 35.78
C LEU A 12 -10.26 4.75 34.79
N LEU A 13 -10.67 5.94 35.25
CA LEU A 13 -11.08 7.04 34.37
C LEU A 13 -9.94 7.58 33.52
N ILE A 14 -8.73 7.72 34.10
CA ILE A 14 -7.54 8.12 33.34
C ILE A 14 -7.16 7.04 32.33
N ALA A 15 -7.17 5.75 32.72
CA ALA A 15 -6.89 4.66 31.79
C ALA A 15 -7.94 4.58 30.67
N ALA A 16 -9.22 4.78 30.98
CA ALA A 16 -10.29 4.83 29.98
C ALA A 16 -10.14 6.06 29.07
N ALA A 17 -9.83 7.24 29.61
CA ALA A 17 -9.58 8.44 28.81
C ALA A 17 -8.34 8.29 27.91
N VAL A 18 -7.25 7.72 28.42
CA VAL A 18 -6.04 7.42 27.63
C VAL A 18 -6.36 6.37 26.57
N ALA A 19 -7.14 5.34 26.87
CA ALA A 19 -7.55 4.33 25.89
C ALA A 19 -8.48 4.93 24.80
N VAL A 20 -9.37 5.86 25.16
CA VAL A 20 -10.24 6.56 24.20
C VAL A 20 -9.45 7.55 23.35
N PHE A 21 -8.56 8.36 23.95
CA PHE A 21 -7.70 9.28 23.19
C PHE A 21 -6.63 8.55 22.38
N ALA A 22 -6.13 7.39 22.82
CA ALA A 22 -5.24 6.54 22.04
C ALA A 22 -6.01 5.84 20.90
N GLY A 23 -7.22 5.32 21.16
CA GLY A 23 -8.06 4.69 20.15
C GLY A 23 -8.50 5.65 19.04
N VAL A 24 -8.99 6.85 19.40
CA VAL A 24 -9.36 7.89 18.42
C VAL A 24 -8.14 8.41 17.66
N ALA A 25 -6.95 8.41 18.27
CA ALA A 25 -5.73 8.89 17.61
C ALA A 25 -4.94 7.83 16.83
N LEU A 26 -5.24 6.54 17.01
CA LEU A 26 -4.68 5.43 16.24
C LEU A 26 -5.52 5.07 15.00
N ALA A 27 -6.78 5.52 14.97
CA ALA A 27 -7.67 5.47 13.81
C ALA A 27 -7.27 6.47 12.70
N TRP A 28 -6.36 7.41 12.99
CA TRP A 28 -5.76 8.34 12.02
C TRP A 28 -4.46 7.79 11.41
N GLY A 29 -4.25 6.48 11.43
CA GLY A 29 -3.15 5.81 10.71
C GLY A 29 -3.29 5.86 9.18
N PHE A 30 -4.05 6.83 8.67
CA PHE A 30 -4.59 6.93 7.31
C PHE A 30 -4.15 8.23 6.63
N ALA A 31 -3.10 8.89 7.11
CA ALA A 31 -2.65 10.05 6.37
C ALA A 31 -1.81 9.62 5.18
N GLU A 32 -2.48 9.53 4.04
CA GLU A 32 -1.86 9.68 2.74
C GLU A 32 -1.56 11.17 2.50
N GLU A 33 -1.16 11.52 1.27
CA GLU A 33 -1.00 12.91 0.89
C GLU A 33 -2.32 13.69 1.07
N PRO A 34 -2.29 15.03 1.32
CA PRO A 34 -3.47 15.86 1.55
C PRO A 34 -4.26 16.11 0.25
N LEU A 35 -4.71 15.02 -0.36
CA LEU A 35 -5.32 14.94 -1.67
C LEU A 35 -6.26 13.74 -1.71
N THR A 36 -7.50 13.96 -2.14
CA THR A 36 -8.51 12.91 -2.08
C THR A 36 -8.68 12.17 -3.41
N PHE A 37 -9.28 10.99 -3.35
CA PHE A 37 -9.53 10.14 -4.50
C PHE A 37 -10.46 10.83 -5.50
N ARG A 38 -10.09 10.78 -6.78
CA ARG A 38 -10.91 11.24 -7.90
C ARG A 38 -11.24 10.03 -8.77
N ASP A 39 -12.50 9.63 -8.79
CA ASP A 39 -12.96 8.48 -9.55
C ASP A 39 -12.61 8.64 -11.04
N PRO A 40 -11.85 7.71 -11.64
CA PRO A 40 -11.34 7.87 -12.99
C PRO A 40 -12.41 7.74 -14.08
N TYR A 41 -13.61 7.22 -13.76
CA TYR A 41 -14.71 7.03 -14.71
C TYR A 41 -15.71 8.17 -14.67
N THR A 42 -15.94 8.77 -13.50
CA THR A 42 -16.95 9.82 -13.28
C THR A 42 -16.35 11.20 -13.06
N GLY A 43 -15.07 11.29 -12.68
CA GLY A 43 -14.40 12.52 -12.27
C GLY A 43 -14.85 13.05 -10.91
N GLN A 44 -15.74 12.35 -10.20
CA GLN A 44 -16.18 12.75 -8.86
C GLN A 44 -15.06 12.57 -7.84
N THR A 45 -14.92 13.54 -6.95
CA THR A 45 -13.92 13.53 -5.88
C THR A 45 -14.58 13.13 -4.56
N THR A 46 -13.86 12.39 -3.73
CA THR A 46 -14.34 11.84 -2.46
C THR A 46 -13.59 12.46 -1.28
N ASP A 47 -13.83 11.96 -0.06
CA ASP A 47 -13.10 12.36 1.15
C ASP A 47 -11.95 11.38 1.48
N GLU A 48 -11.75 10.32 0.68
CA GLU A 48 -10.69 9.34 0.92
C GLU A 48 -9.35 9.88 0.41
N GLU A 49 -8.40 10.10 1.31
CA GLU A 49 -7.02 10.47 0.96
C GLU A 49 -6.32 9.36 0.16
N ILE A 50 -5.40 9.76 -0.73
CA ILE A 50 -4.68 8.85 -1.63
C ILE A 50 -3.20 9.22 -1.73
N SER A 51 -2.37 8.24 -2.09
CA SER A 51 -1.00 8.51 -2.52
C SER A 51 -1.00 8.75 -4.03
N THR A 52 -0.44 9.89 -4.44
CA THR A 52 -0.21 10.22 -5.85
C THR A 52 0.76 9.22 -6.51
N ILE A 53 1.60 8.52 -5.75
CA ILE A 53 2.43 7.42 -6.26
C ILE A 53 1.56 6.18 -6.55
N HIS A 54 0.75 5.74 -5.59
CA HIS A 54 -0.07 4.53 -5.72
C HIS A 54 -1.25 4.71 -6.67
N ALA A 55 -1.82 5.92 -6.74
CA ALA A 55 -2.96 6.24 -7.60
C ALA A 55 -2.55 6.93 -8.90
N ASP A 56 -2.36 8.25 -8.88
CA ASP A 56 -2.24 9.09 -10.08
C ASP A 56 -1.08 8.65 -10.98
N LEU A 57 0.09 8.37 -10.40
CA LEU A 57 1.26 7.91 -11.14
C LEU A 57 1.08 6.52 -11.72
N THR A 58 0.43 5.58 -11.00
CA THR A 58 0.09 4.26 -11.54
C THR A 58 -0.73 4.37 -12.82
N TYR A 59 -1.71 5.27 -12.87
CA TYR A 59 -2.50 5.53 -14.08
C TYR A 59 -1.63 6.05 -15.23
N VAL A 60 -0.79 7.06 -14.97
CA VAL A 60 0.14 7.62 -15.95
C VAL A 60 1.09 6.54 -16.51
N LEU A 61 1.69 5.73 -15.63
CA LEU A 61 2.61 4.65 -16.02
C LEU A 61 1.89 3.57 -16.82
N ALA A 62 0.68 3.18 -16.45
CA ALA A 62 -0.10 2.19 -17.19
C ALA A 62 -0.48 2.70 -18.59
N LEU A 63 -0.89 3.97 -18.72
CA LEU A 63 -1.11 4.58 -20.03
C LEU A 63 0.16 4.59 -20.87
N ALA A 64 1.29 4.98 -20.29
CA ALA A 64 2.59 5.01 -20.97
C ALA A 64 3.07 3.61 -21.38
N ALA A 65 2.73 2.59 -20.60
CA ALA A 65 3.04 1.20 -20.91
C ALA A 65 2.13 0.62 -22.01
N GLY A 66 1.06 1.32 -22.38
CA GLY A 66 0.20 0.97 -23.51
C GLY A 66 -1.10 0.26 -23.15
N PHE A 67 -1.51 0.30 -21.89
CA PHE A 67 -2.84 -0.14 -21.47
C PHE A 67 -3.94 0.76 -22.03
N SER A 68 -5.17 0.25 -22.07
CA SER A 68 -6.34 1.08 -22.34
C SER A 68 -6.60 2.04 -21.17
N THR A 69 -7.45 3.06 -21.37
CA THR A 69 -7.87 3.95 -20.27
C THR A 69 -8.59 3.18 -19.17
N ASP A 70 -9.43 2.22 -19.55
CA ASP A 70 -10.20 1.41 -18.59
C ASP A 70 -9.28 0.49 -17.79
N ASP A 71 -8.33 -0.19 -18.44
CA ASP A 71 -7.37 -1.05 -17.74
C ASP A 71 -6.44 -0.22 -16.84
N ALA A 72 -6.02 0.96 -17.29
CA ALA A 72 -5.20 1.87 -16.46
C ALA A 72 -5.99 2.39 -15.25
N ALA A 73 -7.27 2.71 -15.41
CA ALA A 73 -8.15 3.11 -14.31
C ALA A 73 -8.35 1.97 -13.31
N LEU A 74 -8.54 0.73 -13.80
CA LEU A 74 -8.64 -0.45 -12.94
C LEU A 74 -7.35 -0.68 -12.13
N LEU A 75 -6.17 -0.52 -12.76
CA LEU A 75 -4.88 -0.65 -12.08
C LEU A 75 -4.68 0.42 -11.00
N LEU A 76 -5.05 1.68 -11.28
CA LEU A 76 -5.05 2.75 -10.28
C LEU A 76 -5.94 2.39 -9.08
N ILE A 77 -7.16 1.93 -9.34
CA ILE A 77 -8.13 1.61 -8.27
C ILE A 77 -7.60 0.47 -7.40
N TRP A 78 -7.11 -0.61 -7.99
CA TRP A 78 -6.64 -1.77 -7.22
C TRP A 78 -5.30 -1.56 -6.53
N ASN A 79 -4.43 -0.69 -7.08
CA ASN A 79 -3.24 -0.25 -6.37
C ASN A 79 -3.65 0.50 -5.09
N GLN A 80 -4.44 1.58 -5.21
CA GLN A 80 -4.90 2.37 -4.07
C GLN A 80 -5.80 1.59 -3.09
N LEU A 81 -6.64 0.66 -3.56
CA LEU A 81 -7.48 -0.18 -2.68
C LEU A 81 -6.67 -1.07 -1.75
N THR A 82 -5.45 -1.44 -2.15
CA THR A 82 -4.56 -2.24 -1.29
C THR A 82 -4.39 -1.55 0.05
N ASP A 83 -4.28 -0.22 -0.01
CA ASP A 83 -4.08 0.69 1.09
C ASP A 83 -5.38 1.19 1.76
N SER A 84 -6.41 1.50 0.97
CA SER A 84 -7.64 2.16 1.47
C SER A 84 -8.78 1.20 1.83
N GLU A 85 -8.75 -0.07 1.40
CA GLU A 85 -9.80 -1.11 1.57
C GLU A 85 -11.14 -0.83 0.86
N ALA A 86 -11.53 0.44 0.77
CA ALA A 86 -12.71 0.95 0.07
C ALA A 86 -12.41 2.31 -0.57
N LEU A 87 -13.00 2.55 -1.75
CA LEU A 87 -12.95 3.83 -2.47
C LEU A 87 -14.33 4.11 -3.10
N GLY A 88 -14.76 5.38 -3.15
CA GLY A 88 -15.97 5.76 -3.89
C GLY A 88 -16.66 7.03 -3.38
N PRO A 89 -17.54 7.66 -4.17
CA PRO A 89 -18.18 8.92 -3.79
C PRO A 89 -19.12 8.76 -2.59
N GLY A 90 -18.62 9.08 -1.40
CA GLY A 90 -19.39 9.22 -0.16
C GLY A 90 -19.85 7.89 0.42
N ALA A 91 -21.12 7.80 0.85
CA ALA A 91 -21.66 6.62 1.54
C ALA A 91 -21.86 5.37 0.63
N ALA A 92 -21.61 5.48 -0.67
CA ALA A 92 -21.66 4.36 -1.61
C ALA A 92 -20.22 3.88 -1.90
N ILE A 93 -19.81 2.80 -1.22
CA ILE A 93 -18.57 2.07 -1.57
C ILE A 93 -18.68 1.66 -3.05
N SER A 94 -17.85 2.24 -3.91
CA SER A 94 -17.85 1.92 -5.34
C SER A 94 -16.86 0.81 -5.66
N TYR A 95 -15.78 0.73 -4.88
CA TYR A 95 -14.74 -0.27 -5.04
C TYR A 95 -14.31 -0.79 -3.67
N THR A 96 -14.13 -2.10 -3.56
CA THR A 96 -13.57 -2.74 -2.37
C THR A 96 -12.86 -4.04 -2.75
N ASN A 97 -11.81 -4.36 -2.01
CA ASN A 97 -11.08 -5.63 -2.07
C ASN A 97 -11.61 -6.66 -1.03
N ALA A 98 -12.87 -6.50 -0.61
CA ALA A 98 -13.55 -7.43 0.28
C ALA A 98 -13.48 -8.88 -0.25
N TYR A 99 -13.11 -9.81 0.63
CA TYR A 99 -13.35 -11.22 0.36
C TYR A 99 -14.85 -11.51 0.35
N THR A 100 -15.33 -12.10 -0.74
CA THR A 100 -16.75 -12.42 -0.99
C THR A 100 -17.04 -13.93 -1.09
N GLY A 101 -16.03 -14.77 -0.85
CA GLY A 101 -16.18 -16.22 -0.95
C GLY A 101 -16.86 -16.86 0.28
N ALA A 102 -17.09 -18.16 0.21
CA ALA A 102 -17.58 -18.93 1.35
C ALA A 102 -16.46 -19.11 2.40
N GLY A 103 -16.76 -18.85 3.68
CA GLY A 103 -15.80 -18.98 4.79
C GLY A 103 -15.19 -17.65 5.25
N PRO A 104 -14.27 -17.66 6.22
CA PRO A 104 -13.63 -16.45 6.72
C PRO A 104 -12.52 -15.96 5.78
N ALA A 105 -12.35 -14.65 5.68
CA ALA A 105 -11.25 -14.01 4.94
C ALA A 105 -9.88 -14.29 5.57
N PHE A 106 -9.85 -14.52 6.88
CA PHE A 106 -8.65 -14.77 7.68
C PHE A 106 -8.72 -16.12 8.37
N TYR A 107 -7.57 -16.73 8.64
CA TYR A 107 -7.54 -17.89 9.51
C TYR A 107 -7.90 -17.49 10.95
N PRO A 108 -8.42 -18.42 11.78
CA PRO A 108 -8.56 -18.16 13.21
C PRO A 108 -7.23 -17.72 13.81
N PRO A 109 -7.20 -16.63 14.60
CA PRO A 109 -5.99 -16.21 15.29
C PRO A 109 -5.41 -17.36 16.13
N PRO A 110 -4.08 -17.53 16.19
CA PRO A 110 -3.48 -18.55 17.03
C PRO A 110 -3.73 -18.23 18.51
N ASP A 111 -3.78 -19.26 19.33
CA ASP A 111 -3.96 -19.12 20.78
C ASP A 111 -2.70 -18.46 21.42
N PRO A 112 -2.82 -17.25 21.99
CA PRO A 112 -1.68 -16.55 22.59
C PRO A 112 -1.09 -17.30 23.79
N ASP A 113 -1.88 -18.08 24.55
CA ASP A 113 -1.35 -18.91 25.64
C ASP A 113 -0.36 -19.98 25.11
N VAL A 114 -0.59 -20.43 23.87
CA VAL A 114 0.25 -21.42 23.20
C VAL A 114 1.46 -20.80 22.53
N VAL A 115 1.30 -19.69 21.81
CA VAL A 115 2.39 -19.11 20.99
C VAL A 115 3.28 -18.12 21.77
N CYS A 116 2.77 -17.51 22.84
CA CYS A 116 3.50 -16.51 23.63
C CYS A 116 4.09 -17.04 24.93
N ARG A 117 4.01 -18.36 25.21
CA ARG A 117 4.43 -19.01 26.47
C ARG A 117 5.51 -18.27 27.26
N GLY A 118 5.16 -17.83 28.46
CA GLY A 118 6.06 -17.12 29.37
C GLY A 118 6.27 -15.64 29.08
N LYS A 119 5.63 -15.09 28.03
CA LYS A 119 5.63 -13.66 27.69
C LYS A 119 4.26 -13.06 27.98
N ILE A 120 4.23 -11.75 28.21
CA ILE A 120 2.98 -11.01 28.43
C ILE A 120 2.18 -10.98 27.12
N HIS A 121 0.88 -11.29 27.19
CA HIS A 121 0.01 -11.36 26.01
C HIS A 121 -1.46 -11.03 26.32
N SER A 122 -1.71 -10.28 27.39
CA SER A 122 -3.07 -9.92 27.83
C SER A 122 -3.81 -9.00 26.85
N THR A 123 -3.11 -8.43 25.88
CA THR A 123 -3.67 -7.50 24.89
C THR A 123 -3.13 -7.82 23.51
N ALA A 124 -4.01 -7.96 22.53
CA ALA A 124 -3.64 -8.03 21.13
C ALA A 124 -3.27 -6.63 20.64
N ILE A 125 -2.05 -6.48 20.14
CA ILE A 125 -1.51 -5.23 19.59
C ILE A 125 -1.63 -5.24 18.06
N TRP A 126 -1.53 -6.42 17.46
CA TRP A 126 -1.72 -6.65 16.03
C TRP A 126 -2.35 -8.03 15.78
N PRO A 127 -3.28 -8.18 14.82
CA PRO A 127 -3.90 -7.15 13.96
C PRO A 127 -4.84 -6.21 14.71
N ARG A 128 -5.32 -5.15 14.03
CA ARG A 128 -6.25 -4.14 14.58
C ARG A 128 -7.60 -4.16 13.83
N PRO A 129 -8.44 -5.20 14.01
CA PRO A 129 -9.67 -5.36 13.24
C PRO A 129 -10.71 -4.24 13.47
N ALA A 130 -10.63 -3.51 14.59
CA ALA A 130 -11.50 -2.37 14.86
C ALA A 130 -11.17 -1.15 14.00
N ASP A 131 -9.96 -1.12 13.41
CA ASP A 131 -9.49 -0.03 12.55
C ASP A 131 -9.71 -0.34 11.06
N MET A 132 -10.15 -1.55 10.72
CA MET A 132 -10.50 -1.93 9.35
C MET A 132 -11.82 -1.29 8.92
N VAL A 133 -11.83 -0.64 7.77
CA VAL A 133 -13.05 -0.14 7.12
C VAL A 133 -13.86 -1.31 6.54
N VAL A 134 -13.16 -2.29 5.96
CA VAL A 134 -13.75 -3.50 5.40
C VAL A 134 -13.15 -4.71 6.10
N SER A 135 -13.90 -5.29 7.03
CA SER A 135 -13.44 -6.39 7.89
C SER A 135 -13.06 -7.68 7.16
N THR A 136 -13.37 -7.82 5.87
CA THR A 136 -12.96 -8.94 5.01
C THR A 136 -11.91 -8.56 3.97
N SER A 137 -11.35 -7.35 4.04
CA SER A 137 -10.27 -6.91 3.15
C SER A 137 -8.98 -7.63 3.49
N VAL A 138 -8.54 -8.51 2.58
CA VAL A 138 -7.36 -9.35 2.82
C VAL A 138 -6.04 -8.59 2.72
N THR A 139 -6.03 -7.47 2.01
CA THR A 139 -4.86 -6.60 1.93
C THR A 139 -4.94 -5.45 2.92
N SER A 140 -5.91 -5.42 3.83
CA SER A 140 -6.04 -4.34 4.81
C SER A 140 -4.73 -4.09 5.54
N ARG A 141 -4.37 -2.80 5.65
CA ARG A 141 -3.25 -2.33 6.46
C ARG A 141 -3.36 -2.67 7.94
N PHE A 142 -4.55 -2.97 8.44
CA PHE A 142 -4.80 -3.35 9.84
C PHE A 142 -5.05 -4.85 10.02
N GLY A 143 -5.10 -5.60 8.93
CA GLY A 143 -5.30 -7.04 8.91
C GLY A 143 -4.04 -7.84 9.28
N PRO A 144 -4.18 -9.16 9.49
CA PRO A 144 -3.06 -10.04 9.84
C PRO A 144 -2.06 -10.21 8.69
N TYR A 145 -2.46 -9.99 7.44
CA TYR A 145 -1.58 -10.06 6.26
C TYR A 145 -0.88 -8.73 5.94
N SER A 146 -1.17 -7.65 6.68
CA SER A 146 -0.67 -6.31 6.37
C SER A 146 0.85 -6.25 6.14
N PRO A 147 1.72 -6.83 6.98
CA PRO A 147 3.16 -6.76 6.71
C PRO A 147 3.60 -7.43 5.40
N PHE A 148 2.84 -8.43 4.93
CA PHE A 148 3.11 -9.09 3.66
C PHE A 148 2.72 -8.22 2.45
N PHE A 149 1.67 -7.39 2.57
CA PHE A 149 1.24 -6.51 1.48
C PHE A 149 1.90 -5.11 1.51
N HIS A 150 2.21 -4.59 2.69
CA HIS A 150 2.66 -3.19 2.88
C HIS A 150 4.11 -3.03 3.35
N PHE A 151 4.72 -4.09 3.86
CA PHE A 151 6.15 -4.11 4.19
C PHE A 151 6.89 -5.28 3.52
N PRO A 152 6.57 -5.65 2.27
CA PRO A 152 7.20 -6.80 1.65
C PRO A 152 8.69 -6.55 1.41
N ARG A 153 9.49 -7.53 1.77
CA ARG A 153 10.91 -7.61 1.44
C ARG A 153 11.07 -8.03 -0.01
N GLN A 154 12.10 -7.50 -0.65
CA GLN A 154 12.47 -7.83 -2.03
C GLN A 154 13.12 -9.22 -2.10
N ASN A 155 12.30 -10.27 -2.00
CA ASN A 155 12.72 -11.67 -2.02
C ASN A 155 11.65 -12.57 -2.66
N ALA A 156 11.98 -13.85 -2.85
CA ALA A 156 11.09 -14.82 -3.50
C ALA A 156 9.83 -15.14 -2.69
N GLN A 157 9.89 -15.03 -1.36
CA GLN A 157 8.80 -15.42 -0.45
C GLN A 157 7.76 -14.31 -0.25
N GLU A 158 8.10 -13.06 -0.56
CA GLU A 158 7.25 -11.88 -0.35
C GLU A 158 6.92 -11.21 -1.68
N THR A 159 7.70 -10.25 -2.15
CA THR A 159 7.45 -9.62 -3.45
C THR A 159 7.41 -10.63 -4.60
N GLY A 160 8.21 -11.69 -4.55
CA GLY A 160 8.21 -12.76 -5.54
C GLY A 160 6.94 -13.62 -5.54
N ALA A 161 6.39 -13.90 -4.36
CA ALA A 161 5.13 -14.64 -4.24
C ALA A 161 3.94 -13.81 -4.76
N LEU A 162 3.95 -12.50 -4.47
CA LEU A 162 2.99 -11.55 -5.03
C LEU A 162 3.11 -11.44 -6.55
N HIS A 163 4.33 -11.34 -7.07
CA HIS A 163 4.61 -11.36 -8.51
C HIS A 163 4.02 -12.62 -9.17
N ASP A 164 4.37 -13.81 -8.68
CA ASP A 164 3.97 -15.07 -9.32
C ASP A 164 2.46 -15.24 -9.34
N TRP A 165 1.77 -14.86 -8.26
CA TRP A 165 0.31 -14.85 -8.19
C TRP A 165 -0.33 -13.81 -9.12
N ALA A 166 0.17 -12.58 -9.11
CA ALA A 166 -0.33 -11.48 -9.96
C ALA A 166 -0.09 -11.72 -11.46
N TRP A 167 0.97 -12.42 -11.80
CA TRP A 167 1.27 -12.87 -13.16
C TRP A 167 0.55 -14.18 -13.53
N GLY A 168 -0.18 -14.81 -12.62
CA GLY A 168 -0.89 -16.07 -12.86
C GLY A 168 0.06 -17.23 -13.17
N LEU A 169 1.30 -17.15 -12.67
CA LEU A 169 2.27 -18.25 -12.70
C LEU A 169 1.92 -19.32 -11.66
N THR A 170 1.20 -18.90 -10.61
CA THR A 170 0.55 -19.75 -9.61
C THR A 170 -0.89 -19.27 -9.39
N ASP A 171 -1.79 -20.17 -9.05
CA ASP A 171 -3.15 -19.87 -8.62
C ASP A 171 -3.25 -19.61 -7.11
N ARG A 172 -2.15 -19.84 -6.37
CA ARG A 172 -2.08 -19.70 -4.91
C ARG A 172 -1.16 -18.57 -4.51
N LEU A 173 -1.69 -17.63 -3.72
CA LEU A 173 -0.90 -16.64 -3.01
C LEU A 173 -0.45 -17.20 -1.67
N VAL A 174 0.85 -17.46 -1.53
CA VAL A 174 1.46 -17.94 -0.27
C VAL A 174 2.22 -16.77 0.35
N GLY A 175 1.86 -16.43 1.58
CA GLY A 175 2.49 -15.37 2.35
C GLY A 175 2.56 -15.74 3.83
N TYR A 176 2.36 -14.77 4.71
CA TYR A 176 2.31 -15.01 6.15
C TYR A 176 1.32 -14.10 6.86
N GLU A 177 0.77 -14.61 7.97
CA GLU A 177 0.05 -13.81 8.96
C GLU A 177 1.02 -13.34 10.03
N ALA A 178 0.84 -12.12 10.52
CA ALA A 178 1.59 -11.54 11.63
C ALA A 178 0.64 -11.20 12.79
N TYR A 179 1.11 -11.45 14.00
CA TYR A 179 0.39 -11.15 15.23
C TYR A 179 1.34 -10.67 16.32
N ALA A 180 0.90 -9.70 17.11
CA ALA A 180 1.65 -9.16 18.22
C ALA A 180 0.77 -9.05 19.46
N TRP A 181 1.31 -9.45 20.61
CA TRP A 181 0.65 -9.31 21.91
C TRP A 181 1.59 -8.70 22.94
N GLY A 182 0.99 -8.03 23.92
CA GLY A 182 1.72 -7.42 25.02
C GLY A 182 0.83 -7.15 26.22
N SER A 183 1.32 -6.29 27.10
CA SER A 183 0.56 -5.67 28.17
C SER A 183 -0.33 -4.54 27.62
N PRO A 184 -1.31 -4.04 28.40
CA PRO A 184 -2.05 -2.83 28.03
C PRO A 184 -1.16 -1.58 27.87
N ALA A 185 0.09 -1.62 28.35
CA ALA A 185 1.05 -0.53 28.19
C ALA A 185 1.90 -0.64 26.92
N ASP A 186 1.90 -1.78 26.24
CA ASP A 186 2.64 -2.01 25.01
C ASP A 186 1.77 -1.60 23.82
N MET A 187 1.76 -0.31 23.49
CA MET A 187 0.81 0.22 22.51
C MET A 187 1.25 0.07 21.05
N THR A 188 2.43 -0.49 20.77
CA THR A 188 2.96 -0.62 19.40
C THR A 188 3.56 -2.01 19.15
N VAL A 189 3.62 -2.40 17.88
CA VAL A 189 4.26 -3.67 17.46
C VAL A 189 5.71 -3.72 17.92
N LEU A 190 6.44 -2.61 17.94
CA LEU A 190 7.83 -2.55 18.42
C LEU A 190 7.96 -2.80 19.93
N ARG A 191 6.90 -2.56 20.71
CA ARG A 191 6.90 -2.79 22.17
C ARG A 191 6.25 -4.09 22.61
N ALA A 192 5.54 -4.77 21.72
CA ALA A 192 4.90 -6.06 22.01
C ALA A 192 5.88 -7.07 22.64
N ALA A 193 5.47 -7.70 23.74
CA ALA A 193 6.30 -8.71 24.39
C ALA A 193 6.39 -10.00 23.56
N CYS A 194 5.33 -10.32 22.81
CA CYS A 194 5.21 -11.48 21.96
C CYS A 194 4.91 -11.09 20.52
N ARG A 195 5.61 -11.69 19.57
CA ARG A 195 5.40 -11.55 18.13
C ARG A 195 5.42 -12.93 17.51
N TYR A 196 4.50 -13.16 16.60
CA TYR A 196 4.32 -14.45 15.95
C TYR A 196 4.01 -14.25 14.49
N THR A 197 4.62 -15.07 13.65
CA THR A 197 4.27 -15.19 12.24
C THR A 197 4.02 -16.64 11.90
N ARG A 198 3.10 -16.90 10.97
CA ARG A 198 2.97 -18.22 10.34
C ARG A 198 2.74 -18.08 8.85
N THR A 199 3.33 -18.98 8.08
CA THR A 199 3.03 -19.10 6.65
C THR A 199 1.57 -19.45 6.46
N ALA A 200 0.93 -18.78 5.50
CA ALA A 200 -0.48 -18.92 5.20
C ALA A 200 -0.71 -18.93 3.68
N VAL A 201 -1.73 -19.64 3.23
CA VAL A 201 -2.25 -19.52 1.87
C VAL A 201 -3.35 -18.47 1.95
N ILE A 202 -3.13 -17.31 1.34
CA ILE A 202 -4.05 -16.18 1.45
C ILE A 202 -5.25 -16.46 0.56
N THR A 203 -6.41 -16.63 1.17
CA THR A 203 -7.68 -16.80 0.45
C THR A 203 -8.20 -15.43 0.06
N THR A 204 -8.43 -15.19 -1.23
CA THR A 204 -8.94 -13.92 -1.77
C THR A 204 -9.98 -14.17 -2.86
N SER A 205 -10.88 -13.20 -3.06
CA SER A 205 -11.83 -13.18 -4.18
C SER A 205 -11.18 -12.69 -5.48
N VAL A 206 -9.98 -12.12 -5.40
CA VAL A 206 -9.21 -11.62 -6.55
C VAL A 206 -8.62 -12.80 -7.33
N PRO A 207 -8.97 -12.99 -8.61
CA PRO A 207 -8.43 -14.09 -9.39
C PRO A 207 -6.93 -13.91 -9.65
N ALA A 208 -6.15 -14.98 -9.47
CA ALA A 208 -4.73 -15.00 -9.83
C ALA A 208 -4.56 -14.64 -11.31
N GLY A 209 -3.53 -13.86 -11.64
CA GLY A 209 -3.27 -13.43 -13.00
C GLY A 209 -4.21 -12.37 -13.55
N SER A 210 -5.16 -11.83 -12.78
CA SER A 210 -6.06 -10.74 -13.21
C SER A 210 -5.36 -9.37 -13.16
N LEU A 211 -6.03 -8.31 -13.64
CA LEU A 211 -5.48 -6.95 -13.51
C LEU A 211 -5.59 -6.42 -12.08
N GLU A 212 -6.61 -6.84 -11.36
CA GLU A 212 -6.81 -6.57 -9.95
C GLU A 212 -5.66 -7.14 -9.11
N ALA A 213 -5.30 -8.41 -9.35
CA ALA A 213 -4.13 -9.04 -8.72
C ALA A 213 -2.83 -8.30 -9.06
N PHE A 214 -2.72 -7.85 -10.31
CA PHE A 214 -1.57 -7.07 -10.76
C PHE A 214 -1.50 -5.70 -10.08
N GLY A 215 -2.61 -4.99 -9.90
CA GLY A 215 -2.66 -3.73 -9.14
C GLY A 215 -2.19 -3.90 -7.70
N VAL A 216 -2.64 -4.96 -7.02
CA VAL A 216 -2.17 -5.29 -5.65
C VAL A 216 -0.67 -5.57 -5.62
N TYR A 217 -0.15 -6.30 -6.61
CA TYR A 217 1.30 -6.53 -6.70
C TYR A 217 2.08 -5.23 -6.98
N LEU A 218 1.59 -4.34 -7.84
CA LEU A 218 2.26 -3.06 -8.11
C LEU A 218 2.33 -2.19 -6.85
N HIS A 219 1.27 -2.21 -6.03
CA HIS A 219 1.24 -1.58 -4.71
C HIS A 219 2.38 -2.11 -3.84
N SER A 220 2.37 -3.42 -3.58
CA SER A 220 3.36 -4.08 -2.73
C SER A 220 4.78 -3.95 -3.28
N LEU A 221 4.95 -3.90 -4.60
CA LEU A 221 6.25 -3.64 -5.23
C LEU A 221 6.75 -2.23 -4.88
N ALA A 222 5.90 -1.21 -5.01
CA ALA A 222 6.23 0.16 -4.61
C ALA A 222 6.62 0.21 -3.12
N ASP A 223 5.80 -0.42 -2.26
CA ASP A 223 6.04 -0.47 -0.81
C ASP A 223 7.37 -1.14 -0.45
N SER A 224 7.79 -2.15 -1.22
CA SER A 224 9.09 -2.80 -1.01
C SER A 224 10.28 -1.85 -1.19
N TYR A 225 10.14 -0.80 -2.01
CA TYR A 225 11.16 0.22 -2.25
C TYR A 225 11.08 1.35 -1.22
N SER A 226 9.89 1.88 -0.94
CA SER A 226 9.71 2.95 0.04
C SER A 226 10.16 2.51 1.43
N HIS A 227 9.80 1.28 1.82
CA HIS A 227 10.12 0.69 3.10
C HIS A 227 11.47 -0.05 3.14
N LEU A 228 12.32 0.06 2.11
CA LEU A 228 13.57 -0.70 2.04
C LEU A 228 14.47 -0.44 3.27
N ALA A 229 14.63 0.82 3.67
CA ALA A 229 15.42 1.21 4.82
C ALA A 229 14.76 0.75 6.14
N CYS A 230 13.44 0.88 6.26
CA CYS A 230 12.70 0.40 7.43
C CYS A 230 12.84 -1.12 7.59
N ASN A 231 12.70 -1.88 6.49
CA ASN A 231 12.90 -3.32 6.46
C ASN A 231 14.30 -3.73 6.93
N ALA A 232 15.34 -3.02 6.48
CA ALA A 232 16.70 -3.25 6.93
C ALA A 232 16.88 -2.94 8.43
N ALA A 233 16.35 -1.81 8.90
CA ALA A 233 16.43 -1.41 10.31
C ALA A 233 15.71 -2.43 11.23
N MET A 234 14.48 -2.82 10.87
CA MET A 234 13.69 -3.80 11.62
C MET A 234 14.35 -5.18 11.63
N THR A 235 14.93 -5.60 10.50
CA THR A 235 15.75 -6.83 10.44
C THR A 235 16.95 -6.74 11.38
N GLY A 236 17.64 -5.60 11.42
CA GLY A 236 18.77 -5.35 12.34
C GLY A 236 18.38 -5.41 13.82
N LEU A 237 17.13 -5.08 14.15
CA LEU A 237 16.54 -5.22 15.50
C LEU A 237 16.05 -6.65 15.79
N GLY A 238 16.20 -7.59 14.85
CA GLY A 238 15.70 -8.96 14.98
C GLY A 238 14.18 -9.07 14.91
N MET A 239 13.50 -8.07 14.33
CA MET A 239 12.05 -8.09 14.18
C MET A 239 11.64 -9.08 13.07
N PRO A 240 10.59 -9.89 13.31
CA PRO A 240 10.12 -10.88 12.32
C PRO A 240 9.48 -10.25 11.07
N TRP A 241 8.99 -9.01 11.17
CA TRP A 241 8.48 -8.20 10.06
C TRP A 241 8.73 -6.72 10.37
N ALA A 242 8.68 -5.86 9.34
CA ALA A 242 8.81 -4.42 9.50
C ALA A 242 7.46 -3.74 9.78
N THR A 243 7.50 -2.60 10.46
CA THR A 243 6.33 -1.84 10.89
C THR A 243 6.73 -0.39 11.01
N HIS A 244 5.79 0.53 10.88
CA HIS A 244 6.04 1.90 11.30
C HIS A 244 6.26 1.99 12.81
N THR A 245 7.08 2.97 13.19
CA THR A 245 7.23 3.47 14.56
C THR A 245 6.48 4.79 14.69
N THR A 246 5.99 5.10 15.87
CA THR A 246 5.23 6.34 16.12
C THR A 246 5.80 7.04 17.35
N PRO A 247 6.88 7.82 17.21
CA PRO A 247 7.39 8.63 18.30
C PRO A 247 6.29 9.59 18.79
N PRO A 248 6.08 9.74 20.12
CA PRO A 248 6.86 9.19 21.23
C PRO A 248 6.29 7.89 21.84
N LEU A 249 5.35 7.21 21.19
CA LEU A 249 4.69 6.00 21.74
C LEU A 249 5.67 4.82 21.86
N ASP A 250 6.66 4.77 20.97
CA ASP A 250 7.77 3.84 20.98
C ASP A 250 9.13 4.51 20.72
N GLN A 251 10.17 3.67 20.69
CA GLN A 251 11.51 4.11 20.37
C GLN A 251 11.55 4.50 18.89
N SER A 252 11.98 5.73 18.61
CA SER A 252 12.20 6.21 17.24
C SER A 252 13.20 5.29 16.54
N VAL A 253 12.76 4.77 15.39
CA VAL A 253 13.58 4.11 14.39
C VAL A 253 13.42 5.00 13.16
N PRO A 254 14.34 5.96 12.93
CA PRO A 254 14.13 7.04 11.96
C PRO A 254 13.66 6.55 10.59
N GLU A 255 14.19 5.42 10.11
CA GLU A 255 13.85 4.79 8.84
C GLU A 255 12.39 4.30 8.76
N CYS A 256 11.72 4.12 9.90
CA CYS A 256 10.35 3.63 10.05
C CYS A 256 9.38 4.66 10.66
N ASP A 257 9.86 5.83 11.08
CA ASP A 257 9.06 6.83 11.81
C ASP A 257 7.92 7.40 10.95
N TYR A 258 6.69 7.17 11.38
CA TYR A 258 5.45 7.68 10.80
C TYR A 258 4.68 8.50 11.83
N HIS A 259 4.23 9.69 11.42
CA HIS A 259 3.55 10.65 12.29
C HIS A 259 2.09 10.84 11.89
N PRO A 260 1.18 9.88 12.21
CA PRO A 260 -0.21 9.87 11.73
C PRO A 260 -1.03 11.12 12.10
N ARG A 261 -0.60 11.87 13.13
CA ARG A 261 -1.31 13.09 13.60
C ARG A 261 -0.85 14.36 12.90
N THR A 262 0.36 14.34 12.34
CA THR A 262 1.00 15.48 11.69
C THR A 262 1.83 14.93 10.54
N PRO A 263 1.17 14.36 9.53
CA PRO A 263 1.84 13.83 8.35
C PRO A 263 2.61 14.97 7.73
N ALA A 264 3.88 14.74 7.41
CA ALA A 264 4.76 15.82 6.98
C ALA A 264 5.91 15.28 6.14
N ALA A 265 6.54 16.17 5.38
CA ALA A 265 7.69 15.89 4.53
C ALA A 265 8.88 15.16 5.21
N ASN A 266 8.94 15.12 6.55
CA ASN A 266 10.03 14.48 7.30
C ASN A 266 9.71 13.07 7.83
N ASP A 267 8.47 12.59 7.72
CA ASP A 267 8.12 11.19 8.02
C ASP A 267 8.41 10.26 6.84
N VAL A 268 8.31 8.95 7.06
CA VAL A 268 8.59 7.92 6.04
C VAL A 268 7.87 8.12 4.70
N HIS A 269 6.63 8.60 4.68
CA HIS A 269 5.89 8.82 3.43
C HIS A 269 6.28 10.17 2.82
N GLY A 270 6.43 11.22 3.63
CA GLY A 270 6.86 12.52 3.15
C GLY A 270 8.28 12.54 2.59
N ARG A 271 9.18 11.72 3.14
CA ARG A 271 10.57 11.64 2.70
C ARG A 271 10.74 11.09 1.29
N GLU A 272 9.76 10.36 0.76
CA GLU A 272 9.72 9.86 -0.62
C GLU A 272 9.82 10.98 -1.66
N PHE A 273 9.40 12.20 -1.30
CA PHE A 273 9.43 13.39 -2.14
C PHE A 273 10.46 14.43 -1.67
N TYR A 274 10.90 14.36 -0.41
CA TYR A 274 11.73 15.40 0.21
C TYR A 274 13.21 15.03 0.31
N THR A 275 13.55 13.82 0.78
CA THR A 275 14.96 13.47 0.98
C THR A 275 15.55 12.83 -0.26
N TYR A 276 16.71 13.34 -0.70
CA TYR A 276 17.36 12.85 -1.92
C TYR A 276 17.54 11.33 -1.95
N THR A 277 17.90 10.70 -0.82
CA THR A 277 18.09 9.25 -0.75
C THR A 277 16.79 8.45 -0.90
N ASP A 278 15.68 8.95 -0.37
CA ASP A 278 14.39 8.24 -0.43
C ASP A 278 13.73 8.51 -1.80
N ALA A 279 13.83 9.73 -2.33
CA ALA A 279 13.44 10.07 -3.70
C ALA A 279 14.17 9.22 -4.76
N LEU A 280 15.45 8.90 -4.57
CA LEU A 280 16.16 7.95 -5.44
C LEU A 280 15.59 6.51 -5.37
N ARG A 281 15.05 6.09 -4.21
CA ARG A 281 14.34 4.80 -4.12
C ARG A 281 13.01 4.87 -4.85
N THR A 282 12.29 5.99 -4.75
CA THR A 282 11.07 6.24 -5.52
C THR A 282 11.34 6.18 -7.02
N ASP A 283 12.41 6.81 -7.51
CA ASP A 283 12.83 6.69 -8.91
C ASP A 283 13.08 5.23 -9.32
N ALA A 284 13.81 4.46 -8.50
CA ALA A 284 14.07 3.05 -8.77
C ALA A 284 12.79 2.21 -8.79
N ALA A 285 11.83 2.50 -7.90
CA ALA A 285 10.52 1.87 -7.85
C ALA A 285 9.73 2.14 -9.13
N ILE A 286 9.63 3.41 -9.55
CA ILE A 286 8.95 3.84 -10.78
C ILE A 286 9.50 3.11 -11.99
N GLN A 287 10.84 3.03 -12.09
CA GLN A 287 11.50 2.32 -13.18
C GLN A 287 11.17 0.83 -13.19
N HIS A 288 11.07 0.18 -12.03
CA HIS A 288 10.70 -1.22 -11.93
C HIS A 288 9.22 -1.45 -12.27
N ILE A 289 8.32 -0.67 -11.67
CA ILE A 289 6.88 -0.69 -11.95
C ILE A 289 6.61 -0.47 -13.44
N TYR A 290 7.31 0.48 -14.06
CA TYR A 290 7.17 0.73 -15.48
C TYR A 290 7.60 -0.49 -16.32
N ARG A 291 8.69 -1.17 -15.97
CA ARG A 291 9.09 -2.41 -16.66
C ARG A 291 8.05 -3.52 -16.51
N GLU A 292 7.50 -3.71 -15.32
CA GLU A 292 6.44 -4.69 -15.07
C GLU A 292 5.19 -4.39 -15.91
N LEU A 293 4.76 -3.13 -15.94
CA LEU A 293 3.64 -2.67 -16.76
C LEU A 293 3.91 -2.87 -18.25
N VAL A 294 5.09 -2.50 -18.74
CA VAL A 294 5.49 -2.70 -20.15
C VAL A 294 5.45 -4.18 -20.52
N ALA A 295 6.05 -5.03 -19.69
CA ALA A 295 6.06 -6.48 -19.92
C ALA A 295 4.63 -7.03 -19.95
N ARG A 296 3.78 -6.65 -18.99
CA ARG A 296 2.40 -7.10 -18.89
C ARG A 296 1.54 -6.61 -20.07
N SER A 297 1.75 -5.37 -20.47
CA SER A 297 1.10 -4.75 -21.63
C SER A 297 1.45 -5.52 -22.91
N GLN A 298 2.73 -5.71 -23.20
CA GLN A 298 3.18 -6.39 -24.41
C GLN A 298 2.73 -7.85 -24.47
N GLN A 299 2.75 -8.58 -23.35
CA GLN A 299 2.44 -10.01 -23.34
C GLN A 299 0.94 -10.31 -23.32
N ARG A 300 0.11 -9.49 -22.64
CA ARG A 300 -1.27 -9.88 -22.32
C ARG A 300 -2.29 -8.78 -22.58
N ALA A 301 -2.14 -7.61 -21.96
CA ALA A 301 -3.25 -6.66 -21.79
C ALA A 301 -3.18 -5.39 -22.67
N GLY A 302 -2.01 -5.06 -23.20
CA GLY A 302 -1.73 -3.81 -23.90
C GLY A 302 -2.49 -3.64 -25.22
N ARG A 303 -3.06 -2.45 -25.43
CA ARG A 303 -3.71 -2.06 -26.68
C ARG A 303 -2.85 -1.12 -27.53
N TYR A 304 -1.82 -0.53 -26.93
CA TYR A 304 -0.94 0.45 -27.56
C TYR A 304 0.53 0.10 -27.35
N TRP A 305 1.38 0.55 -28.25
CA TRP A 305 2.83 0.41 -28.11
C TRP A 305 3.31 1.20 -26.89
N PRO A 306 4.13 0.60 -26.01
CA PRO A 306 4.73 1.33 -24.90
C PRO A 306 5.59 2.50 -25.37
N ILE A 307 5.54 3.61 -24.63
CA ILE A 307 6.37 4.79 -24.84
C ILE A 307 7.73 4.56 -24.17
N GLY A 308 8.82 4.47 -24.94
CA GLY A 308 10.15 4.31 -24.34
C GLY A 308 10.51 5.44 -23.37
N LEU A 309 11.29 5.14 -22.33
CA LEU A 309 11.70 6.12 -21.32
C LEU A 309 12.45 7.33 -21.91
N ASP A 310 13.23 7.11 -22.97
CA ASP A 310 13.95 8.17 -23.70
C ASP A 310 13.10 8.86 -24.78
N MET A 311 11.82 8.49 -24.92
CA MET A 311 10.94 9.07 -25.93
C MET A 311 10.45 10.45 -25.48
N PRO A 312 10.61 11.50 -26.31
CA PRO A 312 10.06 12.82 -26.03
C PRO A 312 8.53 12.81 -25.95
N LEU A 313 7.97 13.53 -24.98
CA LEU A 313 6.54 13.81 -24.87
C LEU A 313 6.24 15.13 -25.60
N ALA A 314 5.93 15.06 -26.90
CA ALA A 314 5.86 16.23 -27.78
C ALA A 314 4.78 17.26 -27.40
N ALA A 315 3.75 16.84 -26.66
CA ALA A 315 2.68 17.71 -26.18
C ALA A 315 3.06 18.53 -24.92
N ILE A 316 4.25 18.29 -24.34
CA ILE A 316 4.77 19.05 -23.20
C ILE A 316 5.82 20.03 -23.70
N ALA A 317 5.78 21.27 -23.21
CA ALA A 317 6.74 22.31 -23.59
C ALA A 317 8.19 21.85 -23.35
N GLY A 318 9.04 22.06 -24.35
CA GLY A 318 10.44 21.58 -24.33
C GLY A 318 10.60 20.11 -24.72
N ALA A 319 9.50 19.37 -24.94
CA ALA A 319 9.49 17.95 -25.30
C ALA A 319 10.40 17.08 -24.41
N PRO A 320 10.28 17.14 -23.07
CA PRO A 320 11.05 16.28 -22.19
C PRO A 320 10.76 14.81 -22.48
N THR A 321 11.74 13.96 -22.26
CA THR A 321 11.57 12.50 -22.32
C THR A 321 10.64 12.02 -21.21
N LEU A 322 10.00 10.85 -21.39
CA LEU A 322 9.19 10.24 -20.33
C LEU A 322 9.98 10.12 -19.02
N SER A 323 11.24 9.69 -19.07
CA SER A 323 12.08 9.60 -17.87
C SER A 323 12.31 10.95 -17.19
N GLN A 324 12.53 12.02 -17.95
CA GLN A 324 12.67 13.38 -17.39
C GLN A 324 11.37 13.85 -16.72
N THR A 325 10.22 13.50 -17.29
CA THR A 325 8.94 13.84 -16.68
C THR A 325 8.65 13.03 -15.42
N LEU A 326 9.01 11.75 -15.37
CA LEU A 326 8.86 10.93 -14.17
C LEU A 326 9.79 11.44 -13.05
N TYR A 327 11.00 11.84 -13.39
CA TYR A 327 11.90 12.52 -12.44
C TYR A 327 11.29 13.83 -11.93
N ALA A 328 10.76 14.67 -12.83
CA ALA A 328 10.10 15.91 -12.43
C ALA A 328 8.91 15.68 -11.48
N PHE A 329 8.13 14.60 -11.68
CA PHE A 329 7.02 14.23 -10.80
C PHE A 329 7.46 14.00 -9.34
N VAL A 330 8.59 13.31 -9.15
CA VAL A 330 9.12 12.98 -7.81
C VAL A 330 9.82 14.18 -7.16
N HIS A 331 10.58 14.95 -7.94
CA HIS A 331 11.59 15.87 -7.40
C HIS A 331 11.17 17.35 -7.38
N ASN A 332 10.08 17.74 -8.06
CA ASN A 332 9.69 19.16 -8.14
C ASN A 332 8.71 19.61 -7.05
N TRP A 333 8.13 18.67 -6.30
CA TRP A 333 7.06 18.93 -5.35
C TRP A 333 7.24 18.09 -4.09
N ASP A 334 7.09 18.69 -2.93
CA ASP A 334 7.13 18.01 -1.62
C ASP A 334 5.75 17.47 -1.22
N PHE A 335 5.67 16.66 -0.17
CA PHE A 335 4.43 16.02 0.33
C PHE A 335 3.19 16.93 0.35
N GLU A 336 3.33 18.20 0.78
CA GLU A 336 2.22 19.17 0.87
C GLU A 336 1.70 19.69 -0.48
N GLN A 337 2.42 19.43 -1.58
CA GLN A 337 2.13 19.93 -2.93
C GLN A 337 1.49 18.84 -3.82
N ALA A 338 0.68 17.98 -3.21
CA ALA A 338 0.05 16.85 -3.88
C ALA A 338 -0.93 17.28 -4.99
N ALA A 339 -1.59 18.44 -4.85
CA ALA A 339 -2.46 18.99 -5.88
C ALA A 339 -1.69 19.37 -7.16
N GLU A 340 -0.51 19.98 -7.00
CA GLU A 340 0.37 20.31 -8.12
C GLU A 340 0.96 19.06 -8.78
N ARG A 341 1.34 18.04 -8.00
CA ARG A 341 1.73 16.71 -8.52
C ARG A 341 0.61 16.08 -9.35
N ARG A 342 -0.63 16.06 -8.86
CA ARG A 342 -1.77 15.54 -9.61
C ARG A 342 -2.01 16.33 -10.91
N ALA A 343 -1.97 17.66 -10.86
CA ALA A 343 -2.12 18.49 -12.05
C ALA A 343 -1.03 18.17 -13.09
N TYR A 344 0.20 17.90 -12.64
CA TYR A 344 1.26 17.44 -13.51
C TYR A 344 1.01 16.03 -14.06
N ALA A 345 0.56 15.08 -13.24
CA ALA A 345 0.16 13.74 -13.70
C ALA A 345 -0.95 13.81 -14.77
N ASP A 346 -1.95 14.68 -14.59
CA ASP A 346 -3.00 14.93 -15.59
C ASP A 346 -2.42 15.44 -16.92
N GLN A 347 -1.43 16.33 -16.86
CA GLN A 347 -0.70 16.80 -18.05
C GLN A 347 0.07 15.65 -18.73
N LEU A 348 0.76 14.80 -17.95
CA LEU A 348 1.46 13.63 -18.47
C LEU A 348 0.50 12.67 -19.15
N ALA A 349 -0.62 12.33 -18.50
CA ALA A 349 -1.66 11.47 -19.05
C ALA A 349 -2.16 12.03 -20.39
N ALA A 350 -2.51 13.32 -20.47
CA ALA A 350 -2.94 13.94 -21.71
C ALA A 350 -1.88 13.86 -22.82
N ALA A 351 -0.62 14.13 -22.50
CA ALA A 351 0.50 14.06 -23.45
C ALA A 351 0.73 12.64 -23.96
N ILE A 352 0.70 11.65 -23.07
CA ILE A 352 0.80 10.23 -23.39
C ILE A 352 -0.34 9.82 -24.33
N LEU A 353 -1.59 10.12 -23.95
CA LEU A 353 -2.79 9.78 -24.71
C LEU A 353 -2.71 10.29 -26.16
N ALA A 354 -2.21 11.52 -26.35
CA ALA A 354 -2.06 12.17 -27.66
C ALA A 354 -1.04 11.50 -28.59
N GLN A 355 -0.10 10.71 -28.05
CA GLN A 355 0.98 10.09 -28.84
C GLN A 355 0.94 8.55 -28.89
N ARG A 356 -0.04 7.91 -28.26
CA ARG A 356 -0.17 6.45 -28.28
C ARG A 356 -0.43 5.94 -29.70
N ARG A 357 0.16 4.79 -30.02
CA ARG A 357 -0.04 4.09 -31.28
C ARG A 357 -0.64 2.71 -31.02
N ALA A 358 -1.78 2.41 -31.62
CA ALA A 358 -2.46 1.13 -31.42
C ALA A 358 -1.59 -0.04 -31.90
N ILE A 359 -1.62 -1.14 -31.16
CA ILE A 359 -1.03 -2.41 -31.59
C ILE A 359 -2.06 -3.15 -32.44
N GLN A 360 -1.67 -3.58 -33.63
CA GLN A 360 -2.45 -4.57 -34.38
C GLN A 360 -2.04 -5.97 -33.91
N ARG A 361 -2.93 -6.64 -33.18
CA ARG A 361 -2.72 -8.04 -32.76
C ARG A 361 -3.36 -8.99 -33.78
N LEU A 362 -2.54 -9.85 -34.38
CA LEU A 362 -3.02 -10.96 -35.20
C LEU A 362 -3.26 -12.17 -34.28
N TYR A 363 -4.50 -12.47 -33.97
CA TYR A 363 -4.85 -13.68 -33.23
C TYR A 363 -4.88 -14.86 -34.22
N LEU A 364 -3.84 -15.68 -34.19
CA LEU A 364 -3.82 -16.92 -34.96
C LEU A 364 -4.58 -17.99 -34.16
N PRO A 365 -5.63 -18.62 -34.72
CA PRO A 365 -6.29 -19.72 -34.05
C PRO A 365 -5.29 -20.87 -33.87
N LEU A 366 -5.11 -21.30 -32.62
CA LEU A 366 -4.40 -22.54 -32.32
C LEU A 366 -5.20 -23.70 -32.91
N THR A 367 -4.79 -24.18 -34.09
CA THR A 367 -5.25 -25.46 -34.61
C THR A 367 -4.50 -26.55 -33.86
N THR A 368 -5.13 -27.10 -32.81
CA THR A 368 -4.59 -28.25 -32.08
C THR A 368 -4.52 -29.45 -33.02
N ARG A 369 -3.35 -30.07 -33.12
CA ARG A 369 -3.16 -31.39 -33.73
C ARG A 369 -3.19 -32.47 -32.67
#